data_AF-A0A7S4I4L0-F1
#
_entry.id   AF-A0A7S4I4L0-F1
#
_cell.length_a   1.000
_cell.length_b   1.000
_cell.length_c   1.000
_cell.angle_alpha   90.00
_cell.angle_beta   90.00
_cell.angle_gamma   90.00
#
_symmetry.space_group_name_H-M   'P 1'
#
loop_
_entity.id
_entity.type
_entity.pdbx_description
1 polymer ?
#
loop_
_entity_poly.entity_id
_entity_poly.type
_entity_poly.pdbx_seq_one_letter_code
_entity_poly.pdbx_strand_id
1 'polypeptide(L)'
;RVRRAGVRQSARWQWDPTRRAPTHEMPCASPLQHSAPVTVTTDGTIVENLHIDTSGSKAPAAVKCHNAKRVRLRNLRIVHSYDAKGIEFDQCEGIVIENV
;
A
#
# COMPACT_ATOMS: atom_id res chain seq x y z
N ARG A 1 51.56 10.94 2.16
CA ARG A 1 50.10 11.19 2.02
C ARG A 1 49.40 9.83 2.00
N VAL A 2 48.85 9.38 3.14
CA VAL A 2 48.22 8.05 3.28
C VAL A 2 46.74 8.26 3.54
N ARG A 3 45.90 7.65 2.70
CA ARG A 3 44.42 7.66 2.81
C ARG A 3 44.02 6.81 4.02
N ARG A 4 43.24 7.35 4.96
CA ARG A 4 42.57 6.56 6.01
C ARG A 4 41.09 6.42 5.68
N ALA A 5 40.65 5.18 5.59
CA ALA A 5 39.28 4.75 5.42
C ALA A 5 38.42 5.23 6.60
N GLY A 6 37.28 5.87 6.29
CA GLY A 6 36.26 6.20 7.28
C GLY A 6 35.53 4.94 7.70
N VAL A 7 35.77 4.49 8.93
CA VAL A 7 34.99 3.45 9.60
C VAL A 7 33.59 4.01 9.84
N ARG A 8 32.57 3.44 9.20
CA ARG A 8 31.16 3.68 9.55
C ARG A 8 30.94 3.14 10.95
N GLN A 9 30.83 4.02 11.94
CA GLN A 9 30.36 3.65 13.27
C GLN A 9 28.89 3.25 13.15
N SER A 10 28.60 1.97 13.33
CA SER A 10 27.27 1.44 13.60
C SER A 10 26.78 2.05 14.90
N ALA A 11 25.75 2.90 14.82
CA ALA A 11 25.11 3.46 16.00
C ALA A 11 24.51 2.33 16.84
N ARG A 12 25.12 2.06 18.00
CA ARG A 12 24.55 1.22 19.05
C ARG A 12 23.30 1.92 19.57
N TRP A 13 22.14 1.31 19.39
CA TRP A 13 20.92 1.74 20.09
C TRP A 13 21.12 1.56 21.59
N GLN A 14 21.35 2.65 22.31
CA GLN A 14 21.25 2.69 23.77
C GLN A 14 19.90 3.30 24.12
N TRP A 15 19.05 2.49 24.75
CA TRP A 15 17.81 2.96 25.38
C TRP A 15 18.17 3.79 26.62
N ASP A 16 17.86 5.09 26.59
CA ASP A 16 17.98 5.99 27.72
C ASP A 16 16.58 6.22 28.31
N PRO A 17 16.28 5.72 29.52
CA PRO A 17 14.95 5.84 30.13
C PRO A 17 14.58 7.27 30.54
N THR A 18 15.51 8.24 30.46
CA THR A 18 15.24 9.65 30.74
C THR A 18 14.93 10.46 29.46
N ARG A 19 15.27 9.92 28.28
CA ARG A 19 14.80 10.47 27.01
C ARG A 19 13.34 10.07 26.85
N ARG A 20 12.44 10.96 27.27
CA ARG A 20 11.04 10.92 26.83
C ARG A 20 11.05 10.72 25.31
N ALA A 21 10.31 9.72 24.85
CA ALA A 21 10.08 9.53 23.43
C ALA A 21 9.70 10.89 22.83
N PRO A 22 10.32 11.33 21.72
CA PRO A 22 9.85 12.53 21.07
C PRO A 22 8.36 12.34 20.83
N THR A 23 7.53 13.16 21.47
CA THR A 23 6.08 13.23 21.24
C THR A 23 5.78 13.84 19.88
N HIS A 24 6.72 13.71 18.93
CA HIS A 24 6.37 13.71 17.53
C HIS A 24 5.40 12.56 17.41
N GLU A 25 4.13 12.92 17.29
CA GLU A 25 3.18 12.21 16.46
C GLU A 25 4.00 11.57 15.36
N MET A 26 4.27 10.26 15.48
CA MET A 26 4.63 9.51 14.30
C MET A 26 3.51 9.88 13.33
N PRO A 27 3.78 10.32 12.09
CA PRO A 27 2.72 10.47 11.12
C PRO A 27 2.10 9.08 11.03
N CYS A 28 1.02 8.91 11.78
CA CYS A 28 0.22 7.70 11.79
C CYS A 28 -0.12 7.55 10.32
N ALA A 29 0.25 6.38 9.77
CA ALA A 29 -0.02 6.01 8.39
C ALA A 29 -1.35 6.64 7.99
N SER A 30 -1.31 7.56 7.03
CA SER A 30 -2.46 8.41 6.72
C SER A 30 -3.69 7.52 6.62
N PRO A 31 -4.79 7.84 7.32
CA PRO A 31 -5.92 6.93 7.38
C PRO A 31 -6.37 6.61 5.95
N LEU A 32 -6.57 5.32 5.69
CA LEU A 32 -7.02 4.85 4.38
C LEU A 32 -8.31 5.57 4.00
N GLN A 33 -8.39 6.05 2.77
CA GLN A 33 -9.57 6.73 2.27
C GLN A 33 -10.65 5.70 1.91
N HIS A 34 -11.87 5.87 2.42
CA HIS A 34 -12.98 5.02 1.97
C HIS A 34 -13.25 5.27 0.49
N SER A 35 -13.35 4.19 -0.27
CA SER A 35 -13.63 4.24 -1.69
C SER A 35 -14.68 3.20 -2.09
N ALA A 36 -15.44 3.53 -3.13
CA ALA A 36 -16.26 2.57 -3.84
C ALA A 36 -15.38 1.55 -4.60
N PRO A 37 -15.95 0.43 -5.10
CA PRO A 37 -15.22 -0.50 -5.95
C PRO A 37 -14.51 0.22 -7.11
N VAL A 38 -13.25 -0.13 -7.35
CA VAL A 38 -12.39 0.52 -8.33
C VAL A 38 -12.30 -0.34 -9.58
N THR A 39 -12.50 0.25 -10.76
CA THR A 39 -12.22 -0.39 -12.04
C THR A 39 -11.04 0.32 -12.72
N VAL A 40 -10.01 -0.44 -13.07
CA VAL A 40 -8.80 0.03 -13.73
C VAL A 40 -8.77 -0.52 -15.15
N THR A 41 -8.85 0.38 -16.13
CA THR A 41 -8.76 0.06 -17.57
C THR A 41 -7.63 0.80 -18.27
N THR A 42 -6.85 1.58 -17.53
CA THR A 42 -5.81 2.45 -18.07
C THR A 42 -4.43 1.93 -17.68
N ASP A 43 -3.49 2.02 -18.61
CA ASP A 43 -2.11 1.64 -18.36
C ASP A 43 -1.42 2.61 -17.38
N GLY A 44 -0.55 2.07 -16.53
CA GLY A 44 0.24 2.84 -15.57
C GLY A 44 -0.54 3.36 -14.37
N THR A 45 -1.80 2.92 -14.18
CA THR A 45 -2.61 3.35 -13.04
C THR A 45 -2.00 2.89 -11.72
N ILE A 46 -2.01 3.79 -10.73
CA ILE A 46 -1.63 3.50 -9.35
C ILE A 46 -2.89 3.65 -8.49
N VAL A 47 -3.31 2.56 -7.86
CA VAL A 47 -4.40 2.55 -6.87
C VAL A 47 -3.76 2.45 -5.51
N GLU A 48 -3.91 3.47 -4.68
CA GLU A 48 -3.23 3.50 -3.39
C GLU A 48 -3.99 4.17 -2.25
N ASN A 49 -3.68 3.73 -1.02
CA ASN A 49 -4.17 4.33 0.23
C ASN A 49 -5.70 4.31 0.37
N LEU A 50 -6.35 3.22 -0.08
CA LEU A 50 -7.81 3.06 -0.06
C LEU A 50 -8.28 1.94 0.87
N HIS A 51 -9.40 2.17 1.53
CA HIS A 51 -10.22 1.14 2.15
C HIS A 51 -11.48 0.94 1.30
N ILE A 52 -11.58 -0.22 0.67
CA ILE A 52 -12.66 -0.57 -0.25
C ILE A 52 -13.52 -1.62 0.41
N ASP A 53 -14.81 -1.31 0.60
CA ASP A 53 -15.78 -2.23 1.20
C ASP A 53 -16.89 -2.56 0.20
N THR A 54 -17.03 -3.83 -0.13
CA THR A 54 -18.07 -4.34 -1.05
C THR A 54 -19.17 -5.14 -0.36
N SER A 55 -19.20 -5.19 0.97
CA SER A 55 -20.19 -5.96 1.75
C SER A 55 -21.65 -5.57 1.47
N GLY A 56 -21.91 -4.35 1.00
CA GLY A 56 -23.21 -3.88 0.52
C GLY A 56 -23.32 -3.64 -0.99
N SER A 57 -22.30 -4.01 -1.78
CA SER A 57 -22.21 -3.73 -3.21
C SER A 57 -22.53 -4.97 -4.04
N LYS A 58 -23.19 -4.78 -5.18
CA LYS A 58 -23.35 -5.82 -6.23
C LYS A 58 -22.15 -5.90 -7.18
N ALA A 59 -21.07 -5.18 -6.88
CA ALA A 59 -19.87 -5.21 -7.71
C ALA A 59 -19.23 -6.61 -7.68
N PRO A 60 -18.81 -7.15 -8.84
CA PRO A 60 -18.20 -8.47 -8.91
C PRO A 60 -16.81 -8.52 -8.28
N ALA A 61 -16.13 -7.38 -8.16
CA ALA A 61 -14.84 -7.25 -7.49
C ALA A 61 -14.68 -5.90 -6.78
N ALA A 62 -13.90 -5.84 -5.70
CA ALA A 62 -13.54 -4.59 -5.03
C ALA A 62 -12.54 -3.77 -5.86
N VAL A 63 -11.57 -4.44 -6.48
CA VAL A 63 -10.69 -3.86 -7.51
C VAL A 63 -10.75 -4.74 -8.74
N LYS A 64 -11.19 -4.19 -9.88
CA LYS A 64 -11.19 -4.89 -11.16
C LYS A 64 -10.20 -4.23 -12.12
N CYS A 65 -9.14 -4.92 -12.48
CA CYS A 65 -8.23 -4.51 -13.54
C CYS A 65 -8.60 -5.26 -14.82
N HIS A 66 -8.89 -4.54 -15.90
CA HIS A 66 -9.25 -5.12 -17.19
C HIS A 66 -8.50 -4.44 -18.33
N ASN A 67 -7.79 -5.23 -19.15
CA ASN A 67 -7.04 -4.76 -20.31
C ASN A 67 -6.09 -3.60 -19.98
N ALA A 68 -5.35 -3.72 -18.87
CA ALA A 68 -4.47 -2.67 -18.35
C ALA A 68 -3.05 -3.20 -18.08
N LYS A 69 -2.04 -2.38 -18.37
CA LYS A 69 -0.63 -2.70 -18.19
C LYS A 69 0.03 -1.83 -17.12
N ARG A 70 1.05 -2.36 -16.43
CA ARG A 70 1.88 -1.61 -15.47
C ARG A 70 1.07 -0.99 -14.33
N VAL A 71 0.05 -1.69 -13.85
CA VAL A 71 -0.79 -1.22 -12.73
C VAL A 71 -0.10 -1.52 -11.40
N ARG A 72 -0.17 -0.58 -10.46
CA ARG A 72 0.30 -0.76 -9.08
C ARG A 72 -0.86 -0.64 -8.10
N LEU A 73 -1.03 -1.65 -7.27
CA LEU A 73 -1.99 -1.65 -6.18
C LEU A 73 -1.19 -1.62 -4.87
N ARG A 74 -1.31 -0.56 -4.07
CA ARG A 74 -0.54 -0.47 -2.82
C ARG A 74 -1.24 0.17 -1.65
N ASN A 75 -0.91 -0.28 -0.44
CA ASN A 75 -1.50 0.25 0.79
C ASN A 75 -3.04 0.26 0.71
N LEU A 76 -3.61 -0.91 0.43
CA LEU A 76 -5.06 -1.07 0.31
C LEU A 76 -5.59 -1.87 1.48
N ARG A 77 -6.84 -1.66 1.83
CA ARG A 77 -7.61 -2.57 2.68
C ARG A 77 -8.86 -2.94 1.94
N ILE A 78 -9.11 -4.22 1.75
CA ILE A 78 -10.26 -4.71 1.00
C ILE A 78 -11.14 -5.53 1.93
N VAL A 79 -12.39 -5.12 2.07
CA VAL A 79 -13.46 -5.88 2.71
C VAL A 79 -14.42 -6.29 1.61
N HIS A 80 -14.63 -7.58 1.41
CA HIS A 80 -15.53 -8.07 0.37
C HIS A 80 -16.49 -9.13 0.90
N SER A 81 -17.68 -9.19 0.30
CA SER A 81 -18.65 -10.24 0.54
C SER A 81 -18.18 -11.57 -0.09
N TYR A 82 -18.77 -12.68 0.36
CA TYR A 82 -18.40 -14.02 -0.09
C TYR A 82 -18.54 -14.20 -1.62
N ASP A 83 -19.53 -13.55 -2.22
CA ASP A 83 -19.83 -13.65 -3.65
C ASP A 83 -19.04 -12.67 -4.53
N ALA A 84 -18.34 -11.69 -3.92
CA ALA A 84 -17.53 -10.71 -4.63
C ALA A 84 -16.04 -11.05 -4.51
N LYS A 85 -15.27 -10.85 -5.58
CA LYS A 85 -13.82 -10.99 -5.55
C LYS A 85 -13.19 -9.80 -4.83
N GLY A 86 -12.09 -10.02 -4.09
CA GLY A 86 -11.30 -8.91 -3.57
C GLY A 86 -10.66 -8.11 -4.71
N ILE A 87 -9.78 -8.76 -5.48
CA ILE A 87 -9.13 -8.18 -6.65
C ILE A 87 -9.30 -9.14 -7.83
N GLU A 88 -9.71 -8.62 -8.97
CA GLU A 88 -9.85 -9.36 -10.22
C GLU A 88 -8.93 -8.76 -11.29
N PHE A 89 -8.17 -9.62 -11.96
CA PHE A 89 -7.34 -9.27 -13.11
C PHE A 89 -7.84 -10.00 -14.34
N ASP A 90 -8.10 -9.26 -15.41
CA ASP A 90 -8.46 -9.80 -16.70
C ASP A 90 -7.66 -9.09 -17.80
N GLN A 91 -6.99 -9.87 -18.65
CA GLN A 91 -6.16 -9.33 -19.75
C GLN A 91 -5.13 -8.27 -19.29
N CYS A 92 -4.53 -8.46 -18.12
CA CYS A 92 -3.61 -7.50 -17.50
C CYS A 92 -2.14 -7.94 -17.63
N GLU A 93 -1.22 -6.98 -17.75
CA GLU A 93 0.22 -7.25 -17.87
C GLU A 93 1.04 -6.37 -16.92
N GLY A 94 2.04 -6.93 -16.24
CA GLY A 94 2.95 -6.15 -15.39
C GLY A 94 2.29 -5.53 -14.16
N ILE A 95 1.52 -6.32 -13.42
CA ILE A 95 0.85 -5.89 -12.19
C ILE A 95 1.78 -6.03 -10.99
N VAL A 96 1.79 -5.02 -10.12
CA VAL A 96 2.51 -5.04 -8.84
C VAL A 96 1.53 -4.80 -7.70
N ILE A 97 1.59 -5.64 -6.68
CA ILE A 97 0.74 -5.58 -5.48
C ILE A 97 1.64 -5.49 -4.26
N GLU A 98 1.45 -4.46 -3.44
CA GLU A 98 2.31 -4.16 -2.28
C GLU A 98 1.46 -3.71 -1.09
N ASN A 99 1.57 -4.39 0.06
CA ASN A 99 0.88 -3.97 1.29
C ASN A 99 -0.65 -3.82 1.11
N VAL A 100 -1.35 -4.94 0.88
CA VAL A 100 -2.81 -5.02 0.64
C VAL A 100 -3.45 -5.98 1.62
#